data_AF-A2F5H1-F1
#
_entry.id   AF-A2F5H1-F1
#
_cell.length_a   1.000
_cell.length_b   1.000
_cell.length_c   1.000
_cell.angle_alpha   90.00
_cell.angle_beta   90.00
_cell.angle_gamma   90.00
#
_symmetry.space_group_name_H-M   'P 1'
#
loop_
_entity.id
_entity.type
_entity.pdbx_description
1 polymer ?
#
loop_
_entity_poly.entity_id
_entity_poly.type
_entity_poly.pdbx_seq_one_letter_code
_entity_poly.pdbx_strand_id
1 'polypeptide(L)'
;MSGKNEIQVRKTEIQEYLPKYGGVVACYKALEQEKRPAKIATICSDIDHVFGANPAEDTNSFMRKAVAFYEHVGEKQLISLAGYSHFILAEQMAANKFSKVDINKEIDKACALIDMAELGGKNPLLKRAMSLKRRVNFKDYVILIASLIFLALFILFIGWGYRFIVDNSDKF
;
A
#
# COMPACT_ATOMS: atom_id res chain seq x y z
N MET A 1 -21.01 23.50 -17.63
CA MET A 1 -21.91 22.33 -17.63
C MET A 1 -21.14 21.00 -17.81
N SER A 2 -19.95 20.81 -17.19
CA SER A 2 -19.03 19.71 -17.56
C SER A 2 -18.99 18.51 -16.62
N GLY A 3 -19.09 18.70 -15.29
CA GLY A 3 -18.86 17.61 -14.32
C GLY A 3 -19.98 16.57 -14.20
N LYS A 4 -21.23 16.92 -14.51
CA LYS A 4 -22.36 15.97 -14.42
C LYS A 4 -22.30 14.89 -15.51
N ASN A 5 -21.82 15.24 -16.71
CA ASN A 5 -21.62 14.28 -17.80
C ASN A 5 -20.46 13.32 -17.52
N GLU A 6 -19.32 13.81 -17.00
CA GLU A 6 -18.19 12.93 -16.61
C GLU A 6 -18.56 11.93 -15.52
N ILE A 7 -19.30 12.37 -14.49
CA ILE A 7 -19.74 11.49 -13.40
C ILE A 7 -20.72 10.44 -13.92
N GLN A 8 -21.58 10.80 -14.87
CA GLN A 8 -22.57 9.89 -15.44
C GLN A 8 -21.91 8.87 -16.39
N VAL A 9 -20.93 9.28 -17.20
CA VAL A 9 -20.11 8.38 -18.03
C VAL A 9 -19.33 7.40 -17.16
N ARG A 10 -18.67 7.86 -16.09
CA ARG A 10 -17.96 6.97 -15.16
C ARG A 10 -18.90 6.00 -14.45
N LYS A 11 -20.11 6.42 -14.06
CA LYS A 11 -21.14 5.53 -13.50
C LYS A 11 -21.59 4.46 -14.49
N THR A 12 -21.72 4.79 -15.77
CA THR A 12 -22.04 3.83 -16.83
C THR A 12 -20.89 2.85 -17.08
N GLU A 13 -19.64 3.32 -17.11
CA GLU A 13 -18.46 2.45 -17.22
C GLU A 13 -18.35 1.45 -16.06
N ILE A 14 -18.62 1.90 -14.81
CA ILE A 14 -18.69 1.03 -13.63
C ILE A 14 -19.80 -0.03 -13.78
N GLN A 15 -20.99 0.38 -14.23
CA GLN A 15 -22.12 -0.51 -14.44
C GLN A 15 -21.88 -1.53 -15.56
N GLU A 16 -21.02 -1.24 -16.54
CA GLU A 16 -20.60 -2.20 -17.56
C GLU A 16 -19.43 -3.11 -17.10
N TYR A 17 -18.53 -2.61 -16.24
CA TYR A 17 -17.36 -3.35 -15.78
C TYR A 17 -17.64 -4.33 -14.64
N LEU A 18 -18.45 -3.95 -13.63
CA LEU A 18 -18.79 -4.85 -12.51
C LEU A 18 -19.43 -6.19 -12.96
N PRO A 19 -20.37 -6.20 -13.93
CA PRO A 19 -20.97 -7.43 -14.42
C PRO A 19 -20.01 -8.33 -15.20
N LYS A 20 -19.00 -7.77 -15.90
CA LYS A 20 -17.99 -8.56 -16.64
C LYS A 20 -17.20 -9.52 -15.75
N TYR A 21 -17.13 -9.23 -14.45
CA TYR A 21 -16.48 -10.08 -13.46
C TYR A 21 -17.47 -10.79 -12.51
N GLY A 22 -18.79 -10.73 -12.79
CA GLY A 22 -19.81 -11.38 -11.96
C GLY A 22 -20.13 -10.66 -10.64
N GLY A 23 -19.77 -9.39 -10.52
CA GLY A 23 -19.88 -8.58 -9.30
C GLY A 23 -18.65 -8.65 -8.39
N VAL A 24 -18.60 -7.76 -7.39
CA VAL A 24 -17.43 -7.54 -6.51
C VAL A 24 -16.95 -8.83 -5.82
N VAL A 25 -17.88 -9.67 -5.37
CA VAL A 25 -17.59 -10.94 -4.69
C VAL A 25 -16.93 -11.96 -5.63
N ALA A 26 -17.38 -12.02 -6.88
CA ALA A 26 -16.79 -12.89 -7.88
C ALA A 26 -15.39 -12.39 -8.30
N CYS A 27 -15.18 -11.07 -8.36
CA CYS A 27 -13.84 -10.49 -8.53
C CYS A 27 -12.88 -10.91 -7.42
N TYR A 28 -13.30 -10.81 -6.15
CA TYR A 28 -12.48 -11.23 -5.01
C TYR A 28 -12.05 -12.69 -5.13
N LYS A 29 -13.00 -13.58 -5.44
CA LYS A 29 -12.73 -15.01 -5.60
C LYS A 29 -11.81 -15.30 -6.79
N ALA A 30 -11.98 -14.59 -7.91
CA ALA A 30 -11.12 -14.73 -9.07
C ALA A 30 -9.69 -14.25 -8.79
N LEU A 31 -9.53 -13.15 -8.05
CA LEU A 31 -8.24 -12.62 -7.63
C LEU A 31 -7.51 -13.60 -6.69
N GLU A 32 -8.20 -14.21 -5.72
CA GLU A 32 -7.59 -15.20 -4.82
C GLU A 32 -7.11 -16.47 -5.54
N GLN A 33 -7.77 -16.85 -6.64
CA GLN A 33 -7.43 -18.05 -7.41
C GLN A 33 -6.32 -17.80 -8.42
N GLU A 34 -6.10 -16.55 -8.84
CA GLU A 34 -5.07 -16.21 -9.81
C GLU A 34 -3.70 -16.13 -9.13
N LYS A 35 -2.71 -16.81 -9.72
CA LYS A 35 -1.33 -16.85 -9.19
C LYS A 35 -0.34 -16.13 -10.10
N ARG A 36 -0.77 -15.70 -11.29
CA ARG A 36 0.08 -15.00 -12.25
C ARG A 36 0.04 -13.50 -11.99
N PRO A 37 1.15 -12.87 -11.55
CA PRO A 37 1.19 -11.44 -11.27
C PRO A 37 0.77 -10.58 -12.47
N ALA A 38 1.15 -10.98 -13.69
CA ALA A 38 0.80 -10.24 -14.90
C ALA A 38 -0.71 -10.13 -15.13
N LYS A 39 -1.47 -11.21 -14.87
CA LYS A 39 -2.93 -11.17 -15.01
C LYS A 39 -3.60 -10.34 -13.93
N ILE A 40 -3.08 -10.40 -12.70
CA ILE A 40 -3.58 -9.58 -11.59
C ILE A 40 -3.28 -8.10 -11.87
N ALA A 41 -2.10 -7.78 -12.42
CA ALA A 41 -1.73 -6.43 -12.80
C ALA A 41 -2.65 -5.86 -13.90
N THR A 42 -3.07 -6.68 -14.87
CA THR A 42 -4.09 -6.28 -15.85
C THR A 42 -5.41 -5.96 -15.16
N ILE A 43 -5.88 -6.81 -14.24
CA ILE A 43 -7.12 -6.56 -13.48
C ILE A 43 -7.00 -5.28 -12.64
N CYS A 44 -5.86 -5.05 -11.99
CA CYS A 44 -5.61 -3.81 -11.25
C CYS A 44 -5.69 -2.60 -12.18
N SER A 45 -5.00 -2.64 -13.33
CA SER A 45 -5.03 -1.56 -14.31
C SER A 45 -6.43 -1.30 -14.87
N ASP A 46 -7.21 -2.35 -15.09
CA ASP A 46 -8.60 -2.24 -15.57
C ASP A 46 -9.48 -1.55 -14.53
N ILE A 47 -9.34 -1.90 -13.25
CA ILE A 47 -10.05 -1.26 -12.14
C ILE A 47 -9.57 0.19 -11.97
N ASP A 48 -8.26 0.43 -12.06
CA ASP A 48 -7.64 1.75 -11.89
C ASP A 48 -8.08 2.74 -12.97
N HIS A 49 -8.27 2.24 -14.19
CA HIS A 49 -8.76 3.05 -15.31
C HIS A 49 -10.17 3.60 -15.04
N VAL A 50 -10.99 2.93 -14.23
CA VAL A 50 -12.31 3.43 -13.82
C VAL A 50 -12.20 4.69 -12.94
N PHE A 51 -11.12 4.80 -12.17
CA PHE A 51 -10.77 6.04 -11.46
C PHE A 51 -10.18 7.11 -12.39
N GLY A 52 -9.93 6.77 -13.66
CA GLY A 52 -9.15 7.58 -14.61
C GLY A 52 -7.66 7.61 -14.26
N ALA A 53 -7.19 6.64 -13.47
CA ALA A 53 -5.79 6.53 -13.09
C ALA A 53 -5.03 5.67 -14.09
N ASN A 54 -3.77 6.03 -14.34
CA ASN A 54 -2.89 5.29 -15.24
C ASN A 54 -1.84 4.51 -14.42
N PRO A 55 -1.53 3.24 -14.74
CA PRO A 55 -0.52 2.46 -14.03
C PRO A 55 0.87 3.12 -13.91
N ALA A 56 1.21 4.05 -14.82
CA ALA A 56 2.47 4.81 -14.78
C ALA A 56 2.50 5.94 -13.74
N GLU A 57 1.35 6.31 -13.15
CA GLU A 57 1.26 7.43 -12.22
C GLU A 57 1.93 7.12 -10.86
N ASP A 58 2.38 8.19 -10.21
CA ASP A 58 2.83 8.11 -8.83
C ASP A 58 1.64 7.86 -7.87
N THR A 59 1.94 7.32 -6.69
CA THR A 59 0.92 6.95 -5.70
C THR A 59 0.09 8.15 -5.24
N ASN A 60 0.64 9.37 -5.20
CA ASN A 60 -0.11 10.56 -4.76
C ASN A 60 -1.13 11.01 -5.82
N SER A 61 -0.73 11.04 -7.09
CA SER A 61 -1.61 11.35 -8.22
C SER A 61 -2.73 10.32 -8.32
N PHE A 62 -2.38 9.04 -8.20
CA PHE A 62 -3.31 7.92 -8.12
C PHE A 62 -4.35 8.14 -7.00
N MET A 63 -3.88 8.40 -5.77
CA MET A 63 -4.78 8.58 -4.63
C MET A 63 -5.68 9.80 -4.76
N ARG A 64 -5.19 10.92 -5.35
CA ARG A 64 -6.04 12.09 -5.63
C ARG A 64 -7.22 11.75 -6.54
N LYS A 65 -6.99 10.92 -7.56
CA LYS A 65 -8.06 10.47 -8.47
C LYS A 65 -9.01 9.50 -7.79
N ALA A 66 -8.50 8.57 -6.97
CA ALA A 66 -9.32 7.67 -6.18
C ALA A 66 -10.23 8.46 -5.21
N VAL A 67 -9.69 9.48 -4.53
CA VAL A 67 -10.43 10.40 -3.64
C VAL A 67 -11.50 11.16 -4.40
N ALA A 68 -11.15 11.83 -5.50
CA ALA A 68 -12.12 12.56 -6.32
C ALA A 68 -13.23 11.63 -6.83
N PHE A 69 -12.88 10.41 -7.26
CA PHE A 69 -13.86 9.41 -7.66
C PHE A 69 -14.83 9.07 -6.52
N TYR A 70 -14.32 8.81 -5.32
CA TYR A 70 -15.15 8.50 -4.17
C TYR A 70 -16.06 9.66 -3.77
N GLU A 71 -15.55 10.89 -3.75
CA GLU A 71 -16.34 12.10 -3.43
C GLU A 71 -17.46 12.35 -4.44
N HIS A 72 -17.24 12.07 -5.72
CA HIS A 72 -18.21 12.33 -6.77
C HIS A 72 -19.18 11.18 -7.05
N VAL A 73 -18.73 9.92 -6.88
CA VAL A 73 -19.49 8.72 -7.24
C VAL A 73 -20.05 8.02 -6.00
N GLY A 74 -19.29 7.97 -4.90
CA GLY A 74 -19.69 7.34 -3.63
C GLY A 74 -19.53 5.82 -3.55
N GLU A 75 -18.90 5.18 -4.55
CA GLU A 75 -18.89 3.72 -4.66
C GLU A 75 -17.72 3.07 -3.89
N LYS A 76 -17.96 2.81 -2.59
CA LYS A 76 -16.96 2.19 -1.68
C LYS A 76 -16.49 0.81 -2.14
N GLN A 77 -17.38 0.04 -2.75
CA GLN A 77 -17.07 -1.35 -3.11
C GLN A 77 -15.98 -1.42 -4.18
N LEU A 78 -15.95 -0.45 -5.10
CA LEU A 78 -14.94 -0.38 -6.14
C LEU A 78 -13.57 0.03 -5.56
N ILE A 79 -13.54 0.98 -4.62
CA ILE A 79 -12.31 1.38 -3.92
C ILE A 79 -11.77 0.21 -3.09
N SER A 80 -12.65 -0.53 -2.41
CA SER A 80 -12.28 -1.74 -1.67
C SER A 80 -11.71 -2.83 -2.58
N LEU A 81 -12.35 -3.04 -3.74
CA LEU A 81 -11.88 -4.01 -4.73
C LEU A 81 -10.52 -3.64 -5.31
N ALA A 82 -10.30 -2.37 -5.61
CA ALA A 82 -9.00 -1.87 -6.06
C ALA A 82 -7.93 -2.12 -4.99
N GLY A 83 -8.19 -1.73 -3.74
CA GLY A 83 -7.26 -1.94 -2.63
C GLY A 83 -6.91 -3.41 -2.42
N TYR A 84 -7.91 -4.29 -2.51
CA TYR A 84 -7.69 -5.73 -2.44
C TYR A 84 -6.89 -6.28 -3.64
N SER A 85 -7.16 -5.80 -4.85
CA SER A 85 -6.45 -6.23 -6.06
C SER A 85 -4.96 -5.89 -5.99
N HIS A 86 -4.61 -4.67 -5.57
CA HIS A 86 -3.22 -4.27 -5.33
C HIS A 86 -2.56 -5.09 -4.21
N PHE A 87 -3.32 -5.45 -3.16
CA PHE A 87 -2.81 -6.31 -2.10
C PHE A 87 -2.46 -7.72 -2.60
N ILE A 88 -3.36 -8.36 -3.35
CA ILE A 88 -3.12 -9.69 -3.94
C ILE A 88 -1.98 -9.62 -4.95
N LEU A 89 -1.90 -8.55 -5.75
CA LEU A 89 -0.77 -8.31 -6.65
C LEU A 89 0.55 -8.29 -5.87
N ALA A 90 0.61 -7.53 -4.78
CA ALA A 90 1.79 -7.45 -3.92
C ALA A 90 2.16 -8.81 -3.30
N GLU A 91 1.17 -9.61 -2.86
CA GLU A 91 1.42 -10.98 -2.36
C GLU A 91 2.05 -11.86 -3.44
N GLN A 92 1.52 -11.83 -4.66
CA GLN A 92 2.07 -12.62 -5.77
C GLN A 92 3.43 -12.09 -6.23
N MET A 93 3.64 -10.78 -6.27
CA MET A 93 4.94 -10.18 -6.58
C MET A 93 6.01 -10.58 -5.55
N ALA A 94 5.66 -10.60 -4.26
CA ALA A 94 6.55 -11.07 -3.20
C ALA A 94 6.87 -12.57 -3.34
N ALA A 95 5.87 -13.41 -3.65
CA ALA A 95 6.07 -14.83 -3.90
C ALA A 95 6.99 -15.10 -5.12
N ASN A 96 6.90 -14.25 -6.14
CA ASN A 96 7.69 -14.33 -7.37
C ASN A 96 8.99 -13.52 -7.33
N LYS A 97 9.41 -13.02 -6.15
CA LYS A 97 10.69 -12.30 -5.93
C LYS A 97 10.89 -11.07 -6.81
N PHE A 98 9.82 -10.30 -7.06
CA PHE A 98 9.91 -9.00 -7.72
C PHE A 98 10.74 -8.01 -6.89
N SER A 99 11.07 -6.86 -7.51
CA SER A 99 11.77 -5.78 -6.82
C SER A 99 11.01 -5.34 -5.57
N LYS A 100 11.77 -5.14 -4.51
CA LYS A 100 11.28 -4.61 -3.23
C LYS A 100 10.58 -3.26 -3.40
N VAL A 101 11.07 -2.42 -4.30
CA VAL A 101 10.51 -1.09 -4.56
C VAL A 101 9.10 -1.23 -5.14
N ASP A 102 8.93 -2.10 -6.13
CA ASP A 102 7.65 -2.31 -6.79
C ASP A 102 6.64 -2.96 -5.84
N ILE A 103 7.07 -3.96 -5.05
CA ILE A 103 6.23 -4.58 -4.03
C ILE A 103 5.76 -3.53 -3.01
N ASN A 104 6.65 -2.66 -2.52
CA ASN A 104 6.25 -1.62 -1.57
C ASN A 104 5.30 -0.59 -2.19
N LYS A 105 5.49 -0.21 -3.47
CA LYS A 105 4.56 0.69 -4.18
C LYS A 105 3.15 0.12 -4.19
N GLU A 106 3.00 -1.16 -4.52
CA GLU A 106 1.70 -1.84 -4.56
C GLU A 106 1.09 -2.04 -3.16
N ILE A 107 1.91 -2.35 -2.15
CA ILE A 107 1.46 -2.40 -0.75
C ILE A 107 0.94 -1.03 -0.28
N ASP A 108 1.64 0.05 -0.61
CA ASP A 108 1.27 1.40 -0.16
C ASP A 108 -0.04 1.86 -0.80
N LYS A 109 -0.23 1.59 -2.11
CA LYS A 109 -1.53 1.80 -2.79
C LYS A 109 -2.64 0.97 -2.14
N ALA A 110 -2.38 -0.32 -1.91
CA ALA A 110 -3.35 -1.23 -1.30
C ALA A 110 -3.78 -0.72 0.08
N CYS A 111 -2.83 -0.38 0.96
CA CYS A 111 -3.11 0.18 2.28
C CYS A 111 -3.95 1.46 2.19
N ALA A 112 -3.57 2.39 1.31
CA ALA A 112 -4.28 3.67 1.18
C ALA A 112 -5.71 3.50 0.67
N LEU A 113 -5.94 2.63 -0.32
CA LEU A 113 -7.27 2.33 -0.84
C LEU A 113 -8.13 1.56 0.17
N ILE A 114 -7.56 0.59 0.88
CA ILE A 114 -8.27 -0.18 1.89
C ILE A 114 -8.70 0.72 3.05
N ASP A 115 -7.82 1.59 3.53
CA ASP A 115 -8.12 2.58 4.57
C ASP A 115 -9.17 3.59 4.11
N MET A 116 -9.10 4.00 2.84
CA MET A 116 -10.09 4.88 2.24
C MET A 116 -11.47 4.22 2.04
N ALA A 117 -11.52 2.93 1.72
CA ALA A 117 -12.76 2.17 1.60
C ALA A 117 -13.45 1.95 2.97
N GLU A 118 -12.67 1.88 4.04
CA GLU A 118 -13.11 1.68 5.43
C GLU A 118 -12.56 2.77 6.36
N LEU A 119 -13.17 3.97 6.37
CA LEU A 119 -12.80 5.12 7.23
C LEU A 119 -12.87 4.85 8.78
N GLY A 120 -12.14 3.85 9.31
CA GLY A 120 -12.08 3.41 10.70
C GLY A 120 -11.34 2.07 10.88
N GLY A 121 -10.19 2.11 11.57
CA GLY A 121 -9.09 1.13 11.53
C GLY A 121 -9.27 -0.26 12.14
N LYS A 122 -10.25 -1.07 11.68
CA LYS A 122 -10.36 -2.49 12.03
C LYS A 122 -10.38 -3.47 10.84
N ASN A 123 -9.77 -3.09 9.70
CA ASN A 123 -9.71 -4.00 8.55
C ASN A 123 -8.70 -5.15 8.76
N PRO A 124 -9.11 -6.44 8.67
CA PRO A 124 -8.19 -7.57 8.67
C PRO A 124 -7.18 -7.56 7.51
N LEU A 125 -7.51 -6.93 6.38
CA LEU A 125 -6.64 -6.82 5.21
C LEU A 125 -5.46 -5.89 5.47
N LEU A 126 -5.66 -4.80 6.21
CA LEU A 126 -4.59 -3.86 6.55
C LEU A 126 -3.52 -4.52 7.43
N LYS A 127 -3.95 -5.40 8.36
CA LYS A 127 -3.04 -6.23 9.16
C LYS A 127 -2.22 -7.18 8.28
N ARG A 128 -2.84 -7.80 7.26
CA ARG A 128 -2.13 -8.67 6.31
C ARG A 128 -1.14 -7.87 5.45
N ALA A 129 -1.52 -6.70 4.94
CA ALA A 129 -0.65 -5.80 4.18
C ALA A 129 0.58 -5.34 4.99
N MET A 130 0.38 -4.93 6.24
CA MET A 130 1.47 -4.57 7.15
C MET A 130 2.39 -5.74 7.47
N SER A 131 1.84 -6.94 7.64
CA SER A 131 2.63 -8.16 7.81
C SER A 131 3.48 -8.47 6.56
N LEU A 132 2.92 -8.31 5.36
CA LEU A 132 3.66 -8.44 4.12
C LEU A 132 4.79 -7.40 4.01
N LYS A 133 4.49 -6.12 4.29
CA LYS A 133 5.48 -5.03 4.30
C LYS A 133 6.65 -5.34 5.24
N ARG A 134 6.36 -5.85 6.43
CA ARG A 134 7.39 -6.27 7.40
C ARG A 134 8.25 -7.41 6.86
N ARG A 135 7.67 -8.43 6.21
CA ARG A 135 8.42 -9.54 5.62
C ARG A 135 9.32 -9.08 4.48
N VAL A 136 8.81 -8.22 3.60
CA VAL A 136 9.55 -7.67 2.45
C VAL A 136 10.70 -6.76 2.91
N ASN A 137 10.48 -5.99 3.97
CA ASN A 137 11.47 -5.03 4.49
C ASN A 137 12.27 -5.56 5.69
N PHE A 138 12.23 -6.86 5.97
CA PHE A 138 12.81 -7.43 7.20
C PHE A 138 14.29 -7.10 7.37
N LYS A 139 15.08 -7.17 6.28
CA LYS A 139 16.51 -6.83 6.32
C LYS A 139 16.77 -5.37 6.70
N ASP A 140 15.97 -4.44 6.18
CA ASP A 140 16.13 -3.01 6.52
C ASP A 140 15.75 -2.75 7.96
N TYR A 141 14.71 -3.43 8.48
CA TYR A 141 14.37 -3.34 9.91
C TYR A 141 15.51 -3.84 10.80
N VAL A 142 16.16 -4.94 10.44
CA VAL A 142 17.32 -5.46 11.19
C VAL A 142 18.48 -4.45 11.17
N ILE A 143 18.78 -3.87 10.00
CA ILE A 143 19.83 -2.85 9.86
C ILE A 143 19.49 -1.61 10.70
N LEU A 144 18.25 -1.13 10.65
CA LEU A 144 17.79 0.01 11.45
C LEU A 144 17.97 -0.28 12.95
N ILE A 145 17.51 -1.44 13.43
CA ILE A 145 17.65 -1.82 14.84
C ILE A 145 19.12 -1.90 15.25
N ALA A 146 19.98 -2.50 14.41
CA ALA A 146 21.41 -2.58 14.68
C ALA A 146 22.05 -1.18 14.75
N SER A 147 21.70 -0.27 13.84
CA SER A 147 22.19 1.11 13.85
C SER A 147 21.74 1.89 15.10
N LEU A 148 20.51 1.67 15.56
CA LEU A 148 19.99 2.29 16.78
C LEU A 148 20.69 1.78 18.04
N ILE A 149 20.95 0.47 18.11
CA ILE A 149 21.72 -0.14 19.21
C ILE A 149 23.15 0.41 19.20
N PHE A 150 23.79 0.48 18.03
CA PHE A 150 25.13 1.05 17.90
C PHE A 150 25.18 2.51 18.37
N LEU A 151 24.22 3.33 17.96
CA LEU A 151 24.11 4.72 18.40
C LEU A 151 23.90 4.83 19.92
N ALA A 152 23.05 3.99 20.51
CA ALA A 152 22.83 3.97 21.95
C ALA A 152 24.10 3.61 22.73
N LEU A 153 24.84 2.60 22.26
CA LEU A 153 26.13 2.21 22.83
C LEU A 153 27.18 3.32 22.70
N PHE A 154 27.20 4.02 21.55
CA PHE A 154 28.10 5.15 21.33
C PHE A 154 27.84 6.30 22.31
N ILE A 155 26.56 6.64 22.54
CA ILE A 155 26.17 7.67 23.53
C ILE A 155 26.58 7.25 24.93
N LEU A 156 26.35 5.98 25.31
CA LEU A 156 26.77 5.46 26.61
C LEU A 156 28.29 5.50 26.78
N PHE A 157 29.04 5.16 25.72
CA PHE A 157 30.50 5.19 25.71
C PHE A 157 31.04 6.61 25.90
N ILE A 158 30.46 7.60 25.21
CA ILE A 158 30.81 9.02 25.42
C ILE A 158 30.49 9.45 26.85
N GLY A 159 29.31 9.09 27.36
CA GLY A 159 28.90 9.42 28.73
C GLY A 159 29.83 8.82 29.78
N TRP A 160 30.26 7.57 29.59
CA TRP A 160 31.25 6.91 30.45
C TRP A 160 32.63 7.55 30.35
N GLY A 161 33.10 7.88 29.13
CA GLY A 161 34.36 8.58 28.91
C GLY A 161 34.37 9.96 29.57
N TYR A 162 33.30 10.72 29.44
CA TYR A 162 33.13 12.01 30.11
C TYR A 162 33.20 11.86 31.63
N ARG A 163 32.45 10.90 32.19
CA ARG A 163 32.46 10.63 33.63
C ARG A 163 33.84 10.20 34.12
N PHE A 164 34.54 9.36 33.37
CA PHE A 164 35.90 8.92 33.71
C PHE A 164 36.91 10.08 33.73
N ILE A 165 36.80 11.04 32.79
CA ILE A 165 37.63 12.24 32.78
C ILE A 165 37.33 13.12 33.99
N VAL A 166 36.05 13.37 34.29
CA VAL A 166 35.65 14.19 35.45
C VAL A 166 36.11 13.55 36.76
N ASP A 167 35.85 12.26 36.97
CA ASP A 167 36.19 11.54 38.21
C ASP A 167 37.72 11.41 38.44
N ASN A 168 38.54 11.58 37.39
CA ASN A 168 40.01 11.57 37.49
C ASN A 168 40.67 12.93 37.25
N SER A 169 39.89 13.99 37.03
CA SER A 169 40.43 15.34 36.82
C SER A 169 41.02 15.95 38.09
N ASP A 170 40.58 15.51 39.27
CA ASP A 170 41.13 15.93 40.57
C ASP A 170 42.42 15.18 40.97
N LYS A 171 42.89 14.24 40.14
CA LYS A 171 44.08 13.40 40.41
C LYS A 171 45.33 13.80 39.62
N PHE A 172 45.26 14.87 38.82
CA PHE A 172 46.40 15.43 38.07
C PHE A 172 46.71 16.86 38.51
#